data_AF-A0AB37DCG3-F1
#
_entry.id   AF-A0AB37DCG3-F1
#
_cell.length_a   1.000
_cell.length_b   1.000
_cell.length_c   1.000
_cell.angle_alpha   90.00
_cell.angle_beta   90.00
_cell.angle_gamma   90.00
#
_symmetry.space_group_name_H-M   'P 1'
#
loop_
_entity.id
_entity.type
_entity.pdbx_description
1 polymer ?
#
loop_
_entity_poly.entity_id
_entity_poly.type
_entity_poly.pdbx_seq_one_letter_code
_entity_poly.pdbx_strand_id
1 'polypeptide(L)'
;MKINHFPNISLDISETKEKYLTEKNEEIIEELCQILVEHSKIESDIFLKHQEINTYKKENNLPTHQTIPGEMELFDEFKEKLTPLAQKHLTDNCYKRVFSASFGSPGTYDFVLEPCRAKFIMKSKAKMFLEFSYGNDFWYHKQFIIKLTESDWKIDKISYRYGSNDDSWHVSRF
;
A
#
# COMPACT_ATOMS: atom_id res chain seq x y z
N MET A 1 14.85 -10.54 14.39
CA MET A 1 14.27 -9.37 13.75
C MET A 1 12.82 -9.24 14.18
N LYS A 2 12.35 -8.06 14.59
CA LYS A 2 10.94 -7.80 14.99
C LYS A 2 10.49 -6.44 14.47
N ILE A 3 9.19 -6.30 14.19
CA ILE A 3 8.57 -5.02 13.82
C ILE A 3 7.85 -4.51 15.07
N ASN A 4 8.50 -3.64 15.83
CA ASN A 4 8.02 -3.29 17.17
C ASN A 4 6.80 -2.36 17.10
N HIS A 5 6.73 -1.50 16.09
CA HIS A 5 5.63 -0.57 15.89
C HIS A 5 4.35 -1.21 15.32
N PHE A 6 4.45 -2.45 14.79
CA PHE A 6 3.34 -3.16 14.17
C PHE A 6 3.19 -4.58 14.74
N PRO A 7 2.69 -4.72 15.99
CA PRO A 7 2.63 -6.02 16.68
C PRO A 7 1.64 -7.02 16.06
N ASN A 8 0.71 -6.54 15.24
CA ASN A 8 -0.24 -7.36 14.46
C ASN A 8 0.41 -8.04 13.24
N ILE A 9 1.65 -7.67 12.89
CA ILE A 9 2.36 -8.20 11.73
C ILE A 9 3.35 -9.27 12.19
N SER A 10 3.11 -10.51 11.77
CA SER A 10 4.06 -11.60 11.98
C SER A 10 5.10 -11.61 10.86
N LEU A 11 6.35 -11.27 11.21
CA LEU A 11 7.47 -11.21 10.26
C LEU A 11 8.16 -12.57 10.08
N ASP A 12 8.21 -13.07 8.86
CA ASP A 12 9.00 -14.22 8.42
C ASP A 12 10.22 -13.76 7.61
N ILE A 13 11.41 -14.12 8.09
CA ILE A 13 12.71 -13.81 7.47
C ILE A 13 13.46 -15.05 7.00
N SER A 14 12.84 -16.24 7.05
CA SER A 14 13.49 -17.54 6.84
C SER A 14 14.21 -17.69 5.50
N GLU A 15 13.76 -16.97 4.46
CA GLU A 15 14.38 -16.98 3.13
C GLU A 15 15.51 -15.95 2.96
N THR A 16 15.73 -15.08 3.94
CA THR A 16 16.83 -14.12 3.90
C THR A 16 18.10 -14.75 4.46
N LYS A 17 19.20 -14.70 3.70
CA LYS A 17 20.51 -15.15 4.19
C LYS A 17 20.99 -14.23 5.32
N GLU A 18 21.46 -14.82 6.41
CA GLU A 18 21.88 -14.12 7.64
C GLU A 18 22.85 -12.96 7.40
N LYS A 19 23.82 -13.12 6.48
CA LYS A 19 24.78 -12.06 6.10
C LYS A 19 24.16 -10.77 5.53
N TYR A 20 22.87 -10.78 5.22
CA TYR A 20 22.12 -9.63 4.73
C TYR A 20 21.14 -9.06 5.75
N LEU A 21 21.00 -9.68 6.93
CA LEU A 21 20.17 -9.18 8.02
C LEU A 21 20.96 -8.15 8.82
N THR A 22 20.41 -6.94 8.92
CA THR A 22 20.96 -5.79 9.63
C THR A 22 19.83 -5.04 10.33
N GLU A 23 20.13 -4.25 11.35
CA GLU A 23 19.14 -3.40 12.05
C GLU A 23 18.43 -2.44 11.08
N LYS A 24 19.16 -1.94 10.06
CA LYS A 24 18.60 -1.10 9.00
C LYS A 24 17.47 -1.78 8.22
N ASN A 25 17.42 -3.12 8.18
CA ASN A 25 16.30 -3.81 7.55
C ASN A 25 14.99 -3.63 8.35
N GLU A 26 15.05 -3.49 9.68
CA GLU A 26 13.86 -3.29 10.51
C GLU A 26 13.27 -1.92 10.26
N GLU A 27 14.13 -0.90 10.25
CA GLU A 27 13.77 0.49 9.94
C GLU A 27 13.04 0.61 8.59
N ILE A 28 13.56 -0.05 7.55
CA ILE A 28 12.96 0.00 6.20
C ILE A 28 11.57 -0.65 6.18
N ILE A 29 11.39 -1.77 6.90
CA ILE A 29 10.08 -2.45 6.95
C ILE A 29 9.09 -1.60 7.74
N GLU A 30 9.51 -1.03 8.87
CA GLU A 30 8.67 -0.13 9.68
C GLU A 30 8.28 1.13 8.91
N GLU A 31 9.21 1.75 8.19
CA GLU A 31 8.93 2.89 7.32
C GLU A 31 7.92 2.50 6.23
N LEU A 32 8.07 1.35 5.59
CA LEU A 32 7.11 0.88 4.60
C LEU A 32 5.72 0.66 5.22
N CYS A 33 5.61 -0.02 6.36
CA CYS A 33 4.32 -0.19 7.03
C CYS A 33 3.68 1.16 7.38
N GLN A 34 4.47 2.13 7.83
CA GLN A 34 3.99 3.47 8.14
C GLN A 34 3.45 4.20 6.88
N ILE A 35 4.14 4.10 5.74
CA ILE A 35 3.68 4.64 4.45
C ILE A 35 2.33 4.04 4.06
N LEU A 36 2.17 2.72 4.22
CA LEU A 36 0.93 2.03 3.90
C LEU A 36 -0.23 2.46 4.80
N VAL A 37 0.03 2.68 6.09
CA VAL A 37 -0.96 3.23 7.03
C VAL A 37 -1.35 4.66 6.66
N GLU A 38 -0.39 5.52 6.31
CA GLU A 38 -0.67 6.89 5.88
C GLU A 38 -1.51 6.93 4.62
N HIS A 39 -1.20 6.08 3.64
CA HIS A 39 -2.02 5.92 2.45
C HIS A 39 -3.46 5.54 2.81
N SER A 40 -3.66 4.53 3.66
CA SER A 40 -5.00 4.07 4.05
C SER A 40 -5.80 5.14 4.79
N LYS A 41 -5.14 5.96 5.62
CA LYS A 41 -5.77 7.09 6.30
C LYS A 41 -6.26 8.15 5.29
N ILE A 42 -5.42 8.53 4.34
CA ILE A 42 -5.81 9.48 3.28
C ILE A 42 -7.02 8.95 2.50
N GLU A 43 -7.00 7.66 2.13
CA GLU A 43 -8.09 7.03 1.39
C GLU A 43 -9.39 7.00 2.20
N SER A 44 -9.31 6.64 3.49
CA SER A 44 -10.45 6.60 4.40
C SER A 44 -11.07 7.97 4.64
N ASP A 45 -10.25 8.99 4.89
CA ASP A 45 -10.72 10.37 5.11
C ASP A 45 -11.49 10.89 3.88
N ILE A 46 -10.97 10.64 2.69
CA ILE A 46 -11.60 11.02 1.44
C ILE A 46 -12.89 10.23 1.20
N PHE A 47 -12.89 8.92 1.49
CA PHE A 47 -14.08 8.09 1.35
C PHE A 47 -15.24 8.55 2.25
N LEU A 48 -14.95 8.98 3.48
CA LEU A 48 -15.98 9.53 4.38
C LEU A 48 -16.65 10.78 3.79
N LYS A 49 -15.87 11.71 3.24
CA LYS A 49 -16.40 12.88 2.52
C LYS A 49 -17.22 12.49 1.30
N HIS A 50 -16.81 11.44 0.59
CA HIS A 50 -17.56 10.92 -0.55
C HIS A 50 -18.94 10.37 -0.15
N GLN A 51 -19.04 9.75 1.03
CA GLN A 51 -20.33 9.31 1.57
C GLN A 51 -21.28 10.47 1.88
N GLU A 52 -20.76 11.59 2.38
CA GLU A 52 -21.57 12.81 2.62
C GLU A 52 -22.16 13.33 1.30
N ILE A 53 -21.35 13.36 0.23
CA ILE A 53 -21.82 13.73 -1.11
C ILE A 53 -22.89 12.77 -1.61
N ASN A 54 -22.70 11.46 -1.44
CA ASN A 54 -23.69 10.47 -1.86
C ASN A 54 -25.01 10.59 -1.07
N THR A 55 -24.93 10.91 0.22
CA THR A 55 -26.10 11.18 1.07
C THR A 55 -26.85 12.41 0.57
N TYR A 56 -26.13 13.51 0.31
CA TYR A 56 -26.71 14.72 -0.28
C TYR A 56 -27.41 14.45 -1.61
N LYS A 57 -26.77 13.68 -2.52
CA LYS A 57 -27.39 13.32 -3.81
C LYS A 57 -28.71 12.57 -3.59
N LYS A 58 -28.72 11.61 -2.67
CA LYS A 58 -29.91 10.80 -2.36
C LYS A 58 -31.05 11.66 -1.81
N GLU A 59 -30.75 12.56 -0.87
CA GLU A 59 -31.74 13.45 -0.25
C GLU A 59 -32.35 14.44 -1.27
N ASN A 60 -31.59 14.81 -2.29
CA ASN A 60 -32.01 15.76 -3.33
C ASN A 60 -32.48 15.07 -4.63
N ASN A 61 -32.69 13.75 -4.61
CA ASN A 61 -33.08 12.95 -5.79
C ASN A 61 -32.15 13.13 -7.01
N LEU A 62 -30.87 13.41 -6.77
CA LEU A 62 -29.86 13.52 -7.82
C LEU A 62 -29.38 12.12 -8.25
N PRO A 63 -29.00 11.94 -9.53
CA PRO A 63 -28.46 10.66 -9.99
C PRO A 63 -27.13 10.33 -9.28
N THR A 64 -27.09 9.21 -8.56
CA THR A 64 -25.90 8.78 -7.80
C THR A 64 -24.71 8.41 -8.69
N HIS A 65 -24.99 7.96 -9.93
CA HIS A 65 -23.98 7.58 -10.91
C HIS A 65 -23.35 8.78 -11.64
N GLN A 66 -23.87 10.00 -11.46
CA GLN A 66 -23.32 11.21 -12.07
C GLN A 66 -22.36 11.89 -11.11
N THR A 67 -21.16 12.20 -11.59
CA THR A 67 -20.20 13.01 -10.85
C THR A 67 -20.66 14.46 -10.80
N ILE A 68 -20.70 15.03 -9.59
CA ILE A 68 -21.03 16.45 -9.36
C ILE A 68 -19.74 17.23 -9.04
N PRO A 69 -19.73 18.57 -9.14
CA PRO A 69 -18.51 19.36 -8.90
C PRO A 69 -17.78 19.04 -7.59
N GLY A 70 -18.49 18.93 -6.47
CA GLY A 70 -17.88 18.59 -5.17
C GLY A 70 -17.24 17.19 -5.11
N GLU A 71 -17.62 16.27 -6.00
CA GLU A 71 -16.98 14.96 -6.10
C GLU A 71 -15.68 15.03 -6.94
N MET A 72 -15.62 15.88 -7.96
CA MET A 72 -14.37 16.13 -8.70
C MET A 72 -13.32 16.79 -7.80
N GLU A 73 -13.72 17.81 -7.04
CA GLU A 73 -12.84 18.47 -6.06
C GLU A 73 -12.28 17.48 -5.04
N LEU A 74 -13.06 16.47 -4.66
CA LEU A 74 -12.64 15.44 -3.73
C LEU A 74 -11.60 14.47 -4.35
N PHE A 75 -11.73 14.12 -5.64
CA PHE A 75 -10.71 13.35 -6.35
C PHE A 75 -9.40 14.14 -6.51
N ASP A 76 -9.50 15.45 -6.76
CA ASP A 76 -8.33 16.33 -6.81
C ASP A 76 -7.66 16.43 -5.44
N GLU A 77 -8.42 16.61 -4.34
CA GLU A 77 -7.91 16.61 -2.97
C GLU A 77 -7.18 15.29 -2.64
N PHE A 78 -7.75 14.15 -3.02
CA PHE A 78 -7.11 12.84 -2.84
C PHE A 78 -5.77 12.76 -3.56
N LYS A 79 -5.75 13.16 -4.84
CA LYS A 79 -4.54 13.17 -5.65
C LYS A 79 -3.49 14.10 -5.07
N GLU A 80 -3.87 15.30 -4.64
CA GLU A 80 -2.96 16.28 -4.02
C GLU A 80 -2.34 15.74 -2.73
N LYS A 81 -3.14 15.11 -1.86
CA LYS A 81 -2.66 14.52 -0.61
C LYS A 81 -1.75 13.31 -0.83
N LEU A 82 -2.07 12.47 -1.81
CA LEU A 82 -1.30 11.25 -2.06
C LEU A 82 -0.01 11.50 -2.86
N THR A 83 0.03 12.56 -3.67
CA THR A 83 1.18 12.86 -4.55
C THR A 83 2.51 12.97 -3.80
N PRO A 84 2.63 13.72 -2.69
CA PRO A 84 3.88 13.81 -1.95
C PRO A 84 4.38 12.46 -1.42
N LEU A 85 3.45 11.62 -0.92
CA LEU A 85 3.77 10.29 -0.43
C LEU A 85 4.31 9.40 -1.56
N ALA A 86 3.63 9.43 -2.71
CA ALA A 86 4.03 8.66 -3.88
C ALA A 86 5.36 9.15 -4.48
N GLN A 87 5.58 10.46 -4.62
CA GLN A 87 6.84 11.01 -5.15
C GLN A 87 8.04 10.73 -4.24
N LYS A 88 7.82 10.76 -2.93
CA LYS A 88 8.88 10.47 -1.95
C LYS A 88 9.29 9.00 -2.02
N HIS A 89 8.34 8.08 -1.98
CA HIS A 89 8.62 6.67 -1.71
C HIS A 89 8.61 5.75 -2.93
N LEU A 90 8.08 6.18 -4.08
CA LEU A 90 8.13 5.43 -5.33
C LEU A 90 9.36 5.83 -6.16
N THR A 91 9.91 4.88 -6.89
CA THR A 91 10.79 5.20 -8.03
C THR A 91 9.99 5.88 -9.13
N ASP A 92 10.63 6.71 -9.96
CA ASP A 92 9.98 7.41 -11.08
C ASP A 92 9.22 6.45 -12.02
N ASN A 93 9.79 5.28 -12.27
CA ASN A 93 9.17 4.26 -13.11
C ASN A 93 7.93 3.67 -12.45
N CYS A 94 7.99 3.39 -11.15
CA CYS A 94 6.85 2.90 -10.39
C CYS A 94 5.76 3.97 -10.36
N TYR A 95 6.09 5.20 -9.97
CA TYR A 95 5.18 6.35 -9.92
C TYR A 95 4.40 6.51 -11.23
N LYS A 96 5.08 6.56 -12.38
CA LYS A 96 4.43 6.71 -13.70
C LYS A 96 3.49 5.56 -14.06
N ARG A 97 3.73 4.35 -13.54
CA ARG A 97 3.00 3.14 -13.92
C ARG A 97 1.83 2.84 -13.01
N VAL A 98 1.98 3.07 -11.70
CA VAL A 98 1.04 2.56 -10.69
C VAL A 98 0.33 3.63 -9.89
N PHE A 99 0.75 4.91 -9.97
CA PHE A 99 0.07 5.98 -9.25
C PHE A 99 -1.37 6.15 -9.77
N SER A 100 -2.34 6.10 -8.85
CA SER A 100 -3.77 6.22 -9.14
C SER A 100 -4.37 7.41 -8.41
N ALA A 101 -5.30 8.11 -9.06
CA ALA A 101 -6.07 9.20 -8.46
C ALA A 101 -7.47 8.73 -8.02
N SER A 102 -7.62 7.45 -7.70
CA SER A 102 -8.88 6.83 -7.26
C SER A 102 -8.76 6.29 -5.86
N PHE A 103 -9.77 6.53 -5.03
CA PHE A 103 -9.91 5.95 -3.69
C PHE A 103 -11.01 4.88 -3.66
N GLY A 104 -10.93 3.96 -2.71
CA GLY A 104 -11.91 2.91 -2.46
C GLY A 104 -12.25 2.76 -0.97
N SER A 105 -13.12 1.78 -0.69
CA SER A 105 -13.41 1.34 0.67
C SER A 105 -13.60 -0.18 0.69
N PRO A 106 -12.92 -0.92 1.59
CA PRO A 106 -11.92 -0.43 2.56
C PRO A 106 -10.69 0.17 1.86
N GLY A 107 -9.86 0.90 2.63
CA GLY A 107 -8.62 1.46 2.12
C GLY A 107 -7.71 0.35 1.59
N THR A 108 -6.96 0.65 0.52
CA THR A 108 -6.17 -0.36 -0.23
C THR A 108 -5.19 -1.13 0.66
N TYR A 109 -4.71 -0.51 1.74
CA TYR A 109 -3.71 -1.07 2.64
C TYR A 109 -4.20 -1.25 4.09
N ASP A 110 -5.51 -1.30 4.30
CA ASP A 110 -6.10 -1.50 5.64
C ASP A 110 -5.61 -2.81 6.28
N PHE A 111 -5.18 -3.79 5.48
CA PHE A 111 -4.61 -5.04 5.97
C PHE A 111 -3.39 -4.86 6.88
N VAL A 112 -2.67 -3.73 6.81
CA VAL A 112 -1.53 -3.43 7.69
C VAL A 112 -1.99 -3.15 9.13
N LEU A 113 -3.27 -2.84 9.33
CA LEU A 113 -3.89 -2.62 10.63
C LEU A 113 -4.49 -3.90 11.24
N GLU A 114 -4.65 -4.95 10.43
CA GLU A 114 -5.23 -6.24 10.82
C GLU A 114 -4.13 -7.30 11.02
N PRO A 115 -4.42 -8.44 11.68
CA PRO A 115 -3.47 -9.54 11.76
C PRO A 115 -3.03 -10.01 10.37
N CYS A 116 -1.74 -9.87 10.04
CA CYS A 116 -1.19 -10.24 8.75
C CYS A 116 0.19 -10.89 8.89
N ARG A 117 0.63 -11.61 7.85
CA ARG A 117 2.00 -12.17 7.78
C ARG A 117 2.81 -11.38 6.77
N ALA A 118 3.95 -10.86 7.18
CA ALA A 118 4.90 -10.22 6.29
C ALA A 118 6.09 -11.17 6.06
N LYS A 119 6.37 -11.49 4.81
CA LYS A 119 7.54 -12.24 4.41
C LYS A 119 8.57 -11.30 3.83
N PHE A 120 9.73 -11.24 4.46
CA PHE A 120 10.84 -10.40 4.07
C PHE A 120 11.96 -11.21 3.41
N ILE A 121 12.32 -10.83 2.19
CA ILE A 121 13.35 -11.51 1.40
C ILE A 121 14.35 -10.50 0.86
N MET A 122 15.54 -10.45 1.45
CA MET A 122 16.65 -9.67 0.89
C MET A 122 17.31 -10.43 -0.27
N LYS A 123 17.04 -10.00 -1.51
CA LYS A 123 17.56 -10.66 -2.72
C LYS A 123 19.01 -10.24 -3.04
N SER A 124 19.40 -9.02 -2.68
CA SER A 124 20.76 -8.50 -2.84
C SER A 124 20.99 -7.30 -1.92
N LYS A 125 22.20 -6.73 -1.88
CA LYS A 125 22.50 -5.50 -1.12
C LYS A 125 21.64 -4.28 -1.53
N ALA A 126 21.04 -4.29 -2.74
CA ALA A 126 20.29 -3.17 -3.29
C ALA A 126 18.84 -3.53 -3.68
N LYS A 127 18.34 -4.70 -3.26
CA LYS A 127 16.99 -5.16 -3.64
C LYS A 127 16.40 -6.12 -2.60
N MET A 128 15.19 -5.82 -2.15
CA MET A 128 14.40 -6.65 -1.24
C MET A 128 12.97 -6.82 -1.73
N PHE A 129 12.34 -7.91 -1.31
CA PHE A 129 10.91 -8.17 -1.46
C PHE A 129 10.27 -8.16 -0.08
N LEU A 130 9.12 -7.48 0.01
CA LEU A 130 8.23 -7.59 1.15
C LEU A 130 6.87 -8.07 0.65
N GLU A 131 6.42 -9.21 1.14
CA GLU A 131 5.14 -9.82 0.78
C GLU A 131 4.24 -9.88 2.01
N PHE A 132 3.08 -9.23 1.95
CA PHE A 132 2.04 -9.33 2.95
C PHE A 132 1.01 -10.36 2.52
N SER A 133 0.69 -11.29 3.40
CA SER A 133 -0.40 -12.24 3.25
C SER A 133 -1.48 -11.88 4.27
N TYR A 134 -2.73 -11.78 3.82
CA TYR A 134 -3.88 -11.37 4.64
C TYR A 134 -5.21 -11.90 4.10
N GLY A 135 -6.29 -11.65 4.85
CA GLY A 135 -7.62 -12.22 4.60
C GLY A 135 -7.77 -13.65 5.13
N ASN A 136 -8.97 -14.22 4.96
CA ASN A 136 -9.28 -15.59 5.42
C ASN A 136 -8.25 -16.61 4.92
N ASP A 137 -7.65 -17.36 5.82
CA ASP A 137 -6.59 -18.33 5.53
C ASP A 137 -5.38 -17.74 4.76
N PHE A 138 -5.16 -16.42 4.86
CA PHE A 138 -4.09 -15.69 4.16
C PHE A 138 -4.15 -15.81 2.63
N TRP A 139 -5.36 -15.89 2.06
CA TRP A 139 -5.59 -16.10 0.63
C TRP A 139 -5.19 -14.92 -0.27
N TYR A 140 -5.02 -13.71 0.25
CA TYR A 140 -4.60 -12.55 -0.54
C TYR A 140 -3.16 -12.20 -0.24
N HIS A 141 -2.37 -11.96 -1.28
CA HIS A 141 -0.97 -11.57 -1.15
C HIS A 141 -0.69 -10.25 -1.86
N LYS A 142 0.05 -9.36 -1.20
CA LYS A 142 0.55 -8.09 -1.75
C LYS A 142 2.06 -8.07 -1.67
N GLN A 143 2.75 -7.84 -2.77
CA GLN A 143 4.21 -7.78 -2.83
C GLN A 143 4.70 -6.40 -3.23
N PHE A 144 5.70 -5.93 -2.50
CA PHE A 144 6.48 -4.74 -2.78
C PHE A 144 7.90 -5.14 -3.12
N ILE A 145 8.35 -4.76 -4.32
CA ILE A 145 9.76 -4.82 -4.69
C ILE A 145 10.36 -3.46 -4.37
N ILE A 146 11.36 -3.46 -3.50
CA ILE A 146 12.02 -2.25 -3.02
C ILE A 146 13.47 -2.29 -3.49
N LYS A 147 13.96 -1.17 -4.04
CA LYS A 147 15.33 -1.03 -4.51
C LYS A 147 16.02 0.10 -3.79
N LEU A 148 17.31 -0.08 -3.54
CA LEU A 148 18.19 0.99 -3.13
C LEU A 148 18.48 1.87 -4.35
N THR A 149 18.07 3.12 -4.26
CA THR A 149 18.45 4.21 -5.19
C THR A 149 19.73 4.87 -4.68
N GLU A 150 20.21 5.91 -5.36
CA GLU A 150 21.45 6.61 -4.97
C GLU A 150 21.42 7.13 -3.52
N SER A 151 20.23 7.51 -3.03
CA SER A 151 20.06 8.11 -1.70
C SER A 151 19.15 7.32 -0.76
N ASP A 152 18.25 6.48 -1.28
CA ASP A 152 17.17 5.91 -0.44
C ASP A 152 16.57 4.60 -0.96
N TRP A 153 15.87 3.86 -0.10
CA TRP A 153 15.08 2.69 -0.47
C TRP A 153 13.71 3.12 -0.98
N LYS A 154 13.39 2.75 -2.22
CA LYS A 154 12.12 3.12 -2.87
C LYS A 154 11.40 1.92 -3.45
N ILE A 155 10.07 2.00 -3.45
CA ILE A 155 9.20 1.01 -4.08
C ILE A 155 9.35 1.12 -5.60
N ASP A 156 9.74 0.00 -6.21
CA ASP A 156 9.99 -0.14 -7.64
C ASP A 156 8.84 -0.88 -8.35
N LYS A 157 8.14 -1.77 -7.63
CA LYS A 157 6.97 -2.49 -8.14
C LYS A 157 6.03 -2.88 -7.02
N ILE A 158 4.74 -2.81 -7.30
CA ILE A 158 3.68 -3.32 -6.44
C ILE A 158 2.91 -4.37 -7.24
N SER A 159 2.68 -5.52 -6.64
CA SER A 159 1.91 -6.60 -7.23
C SER A 159 1.03 -7.30 -6.23
N TYR A 160 0.03 -8.03 -6.72
CA TYR A 160 -0.84 -8.86 -5.90
C TYR A 160 -1.11 -10.20 -6.56
N ARG A 161 -1.55 -11.18 -5.76
CA ARG A 161 -2.06 -12.47 -6.23
C ARG A 161 -3.08 -13.04 -5.25
N TYR A 162 -3.79 -14.06 -5.71
CA TYR A 162 -4.79 -14.79 -4.93
C TYR A 162 -4.40 -16.26 -4.76
N GLY A 163 -4.69 -16.81 -3.59
CA GLY A 163 -4.45 -18.21 -3.26
C GLY A 163 -2.97 -18.55 -3.04
N SER A 164 -2.76 -19.69 -2.39
CA SER A 164 -1.43 -20.21 -2.06
C SER A 164 -0.72 -20.92 -3.22
N ASN A 165 -1.46 -21.34 -4.26
CA ASN A 165 -0.97 -22.16 -5.36
C ASN A 165 -0.92 -21.43 -6.72
N ASP A 166 -1.31 -20.15 -6.77
CA ASP A 166 -1.15 -19.33 -7.97
C ASP A 166 0.18 -18.56 -7.88
N ASP A 167 1.05 -18.77 -8.87
CA ASP A 167 2.32 -18.05 -8.99
C ASP A 167 2.19 -16.80 -9.89
N SER A 168 0.98 -16.49 -10.36
CA SER A 168 0.70 -15.36 -11.25
C SER A 168 0.56 -14.07 -10.45
N TRP A 169 1.57 -13.22 -10.53
CA TRP A 169 1.54 -11.87 -9.92
C TRP A 169 0.95 -10.83 -10.88
N HIS A 170 -0.10 -10.15 -10.45
CA HIS A 170 -0.73 -9.03 -11.15
C HIS A 170 -0.16 -7.69 -10.69
N VAL A 171 -0.14 -6.69 -11.56
CA VAL A 171 0.30 -5.32 -11.20
C VAL A 171 -0.74 -4.68 -10.29
N SER A 172 -0.30 -4.11 -9.16
CA SER A 172 -1.14 -3.29 -8.30
C SER A 172 -0.87 -1.82 -8.54
N ARG A 173 -1.91 -1.01 -8.31
CA ARG A 173 -1.76 0.43 -8.10
C ARG A 173 -1.08 0.72 -6.76
N PHE A 174 -0.43 1.89 -6.68
CA PHE A 174 -0.05 2.47 -5.39
C PHE A 174 -1.31 3.08 -4.80
#